data_AF-A0A7K0FCD8-F1
#
_entry.id   AF-A0A7K0FCD8-F1
#
_cell.length_a   1.000
_cell.length_b   1.000
_cell.length_c   1.000
_cell.angle_alpha   90.00
_cell.angle_beta   90.00
_cell.angle_gamma   90.00
#
_symmetry.space_group_name_H-M   'P 1'
#
loop_
_entity.id
_entity.type
_entity.pdbx_description
1 polymer ?
#
loop_
_entity_poly.entity_id
_entity_poly.type
_entity_poly.pdbx_seq_one_letter_code
_entity_poly.pdbx_strand_id
1 'polypeptide(L)'
;MKNYILVLFLSFSTFSFAQKTDRVILDKEQIIQRELNGLSDFPIYRAYEFQDKSGVCELVLCENRKVISKKDTLNTKIQAICAMNDHGGFRERWTINDLVDNEEAETNIWFWTKYCSVKDLDGDGHIDPVIVYGTRDENEYIKRVKIITVYKDKKYAIRAVESDFDYGRSFKKDANWKLLPQKIQIAITKLVEKIRKEQDLLLKDG
;
A
#
# COMPACT_ATOMS: atom_id res chain seq x y z
N MET A 1 2.76 -24.42 -69.74
CA MET A 1 1.85 -24.03 -68.65
C MET A 1 2.67 -23.91 -67.37
N LYS A 2 2.92 -22.68 -66.90
CA LYS A 2 3.79 -22.40 -65.74
C LYS A 2 2.88 -21.91 -64.61
N ASN A 3 2.73 -22.72 -63.56
CA ASN A 3 1.97 -22.34 -62.38
C ASN A 3 2.95 -21.73 -61.36
N TYR A 4 2.83 -20.44 -61.11
CA TYR A 4 3.52 -19.76 -60.03
C TYR A 4 2.59 -19.75 -58.81
N ILE A 5 2.96 -20.48 -57.75
CA ILE A 5 2.28 -20.44 -56.45
C ILE A 5 2.91 -19.29 -55.65
N LEU A 6 2.13 -18.25 -55.39
CA LEU A 6 2.50 -17.12 -54.52
C LEU A 6 2.10 -17.49 -53.08
N VAL A 7 3.08 -17.69 -52.19
CA VAL A 7 2.84 -17.87 -50.76
C VAL A 7 2.91 -16.51 -50.07
N LEU A 8 1.77 -16.04 -49.55
CA LEU A 8 1.65 -14.78 -48.82
C LEU A 8 1.91 -15.04 -47.33
N PHE A 9 3.06 -14.60 -46.81
CA PHE A 9 3.34 -14.60 -45.37
C PHE A 9 2.61 -13.42 -44.71
N LEU A 10 1.50 -13.71 -44.02
CA LEU A 10 0.83 -12.74 -43.14
C LEU A 10 1.59 -12.66 -41.82
N SER A 11 2.54 -11.73 -41.71
CA SER A 11 3.10 -11.31 -40.44
C SER A 11 2.05 -10.50 -39.67
N PHE A 12 1.29 -11.15 -38.80
CA PHE A 12 0.53 -10.46 -37.76
C PHE A 12 1.52 -9.86 -36.76
N SER A 13 1.79 -8.57 -36.90
CA SER A 13 2.43 -7.80 -35.84
C SER A 13 1.46 -7.75 -34.66
N THR A 14 1.73 -8.55 -33.63
CA THR A 14 1.10 -8.38 -32.32
C THR A 14 1.60 -7.05 -31.75
N PHE A 15 0.86 -5.97 -32.01
CA PHE A 15 1.00 -4.74 -31.26
C PHE A 15 0.56 -5.04 -29.83
N SER A 16 1.50 -5.46 -28.98
CA SER A 16 1.30 -5.41 -27.54
C SER A 16 1.20 -3.95 -27.15
N PHE A 17 -0.02 -3.42 -27.08
CA PHE A 17 -0.28 -2.17 -26.38
C PHE A 17 0.16 -2.38 -24.93
N ALA A 18 1.33 -1.87 -24.57
CA ALA A 18 1.71 -1.72 -23.17
C ALA A 18 0.73 -0.69 -22.58
N GLN A 19 -0.31 -1.18 -21.92
CA GLN A 19 -1.25 -0.34 -21.19
C GLN A 19 -0.44 0.40 -20.12
N LYS A 20 -0.36 1.72 -20.25
CA LYS A 20 0.48 2.55 -19.39
C LYS A 20 -0.14 2.57 -17.99
N THR A 21 0.63 2.20 -16.98
CA THR A 21 0.24 2.39 -15.58
C THR A 21 0.42 3.86 -15.24
N ASP A 22 -0.68 4.59 -15.03
CA ASP A 22 -0.69 5.97 -14.60
C ASP A 22 -1.17 6.09 -13.14
N ARG A 23 -0.72 7.13 -12.44
CA ARG A 23 -1.07 7.38 -11.04
C ARG A 23 -1.02 8.85 -10.70
N VAL A 24 -1.89 9.27 -9.78
CA VAL A 24 -2.00 10.65 -9.32
C VAL A 24 -2.24 10.66 -7.81
N ILE A 25 -1.55 11.55 -7.11
CA ILE A 25 -1.90 11.86 -5.71
C ILE A 25 -3.02 12.88 -5.74
N LEU A 26 -4.13 12.58 -5.08
CA LEU A 26 -5.29 13.45 -5.09
C LEU A 26 -5.17 14.57 -4.05
N ASP A 27 -5.57 15.77 -4.45
CA ASP A 27 -5.77 16.90 -3.54
C ASP A 27 -7.16 16.85 -2.87
N LYS A 28 -7.44 17.81 -1.98
CA LYS A 28 -8.70 17.86 -1.23
C LYS A 28 -9.92 18.12 -2.12
N GLU A 29 -9.80 18.96 -3.14
CA GLU A 29 -10.91 19.28 -4.04
C GLU A 29 -11.25 18.05 -4.87
N GLN A 30 -10.23 17.38 -5.38
CA GLN A 30 -10.30 16.11 -6.08
C GLN A 30 -10.95 14.99 -5.26
N ILE A 31 -10.63 14.89 -3.97
CA ILE A 31 -11.26 13.94 -3.03
C ILE A 31 -12.76 14.22 -2.87
N ILE A 32 -13.15 15.49 -2.73
CA ILE A 32 -14.55 15.90 -2.55
C ILE A 32 -15.35 15.69 -3.85
N GLN A 33 -14.81 16.13 -4.99
CA GLN A 33 -15.46 16.02 -6.30
C GLN A 33 -15.71 14.56 -6.70
N ARG A 34 -14.82 13.65 -6.29
CA ARG A 34 -14.96 12.20 -6.50
C ARG A 34 -15.77 11.49 -5.42
N GLU A 35 -16.30 12.22 -4.43
CA GLU A 35 -17.09 11.66 -3.31
C GLU A 35 -16.35 10.60 -2.47
N LEU A 36 -15.02 10.62 -2.44
CA LEU A 36 -14.21 9.59 -1.76
C LEU A 36 -14.41 9.58 -0.24
N ASN A 37 -14.90 10.68 0.35
CA ASN A 37 -15.26 10.72 1.77
C ASN A 37 -16.36 9.72 2.13
N GLY A 38 -17.15 9.23 1.16
CA GLY A 38 -18.13 8.18 1.39
C GLY A 38 -17.52 6.78 1.61
N LEU A 39 -16.21 6.59 1.35
CA LEU A 39 -15.55 5.30 1.53
C LEU A 39 -15.26 4.95 3.00
N SER A 40 -15.13 5.95 3.87
CA SER A 40 -14.70 5.75 5.26
C SER A 40 -15.32 6.77 6.19
N ASP A 41 -15.65 6.34 7.41
CA ASP A 41 -16.04 7.25 8.50
C ASP A 41 -14.84 8.04 9.06
N PHE A 42 -13.60 7.71 8.66
CA PHE A 42 -12.39 8.41 9.11
C PHE A 42 -11.98 9.50 8.10
N PRO A 43 -11.45 10.64 8.58
CA PRO A 43 -10.83 11.63 7.71
C PRO A 43 -9.76 11.04 6.80
N ILE A 44 -9.85 11.33 5.51
CA ILE A 44 -8.82 10.95 4.53
C ILE A 44 -7.57 11.80 4.76
N TYR A 45 -6.46 11.14 5.09
CA TYR A 45 -5.14 11.74 5.22
C TYR A 45 -4.43 11.86 3.86
N ARG A 46 -4.58 10.85 3.00
CA ARG A 46 -3.98 10.79 1.66
C ARG A 46 -4.85 9.94 0.74
N ALA A 47 -4.95 10.32 -0.53
CA ALA A 47 -5.60 9.50 -1.55
C ALA A 47 -4.75 9.41 -2.82
N TYR A 48 -4.90 8.32 -3.55
CA TYR A 48 -4.25 8.03 -4.81
C TYR A 48 -5.26 7.49 -5.81
N GLU A 49 -5.26 8.04 -7.01
CA GLU A 49 -5.87 7.41 -8.18
C GLU A 49 -4.78 6.63 -8.92
N PHE A 50 -5.08 5.42 -9.36
CA PHE A 50 -4.19 4.66 -10.23
C PHE A 50 -4.97 3.81 -11.23
N GLN A 51 -4.38 3.62 -12.41
CA GLN A 51 -4.93 2.77 -13.44
C GLN A 51 -4.02 1.56 -13.68
N ASP A 52 -4.62 0.38 -13.72
CA ASP A 52 -3.95 -0.87 -14.03
C ASP A 52 -4.82 -1.75 -14.95
N LYS A 53 -4.36 -2.97 -15.26
CA LYS A 53 -5.12 -3.93 -16.09
C LYS A 53 -6.50 -4.32 -15.53
N SER A 54 -6.74 -4.08 -14.25
CA SER A 54 -8.03 -4.31 -13.58
C SER A 54 -8.97 -3.12 -13.75
N GLY A 55 -8.46 -1.92 -14.05
CA GLY A 55 -9.24 -0.70 -14.24
C GLY A 55 -8.68 0.48 -13.46
N VAL A 56 -9.51 1.52 -13.30
CA VAL A 56 -9.19 2.69 -12.47
C VAL A 56 -9.61 2.41 -11.03
N CYS A 57 -8.66 2.59 -10.11
CA CYS A 57 -8.85 2.37 -8.69
C CYS A 57 -8.49 3.63 -7.90
N GLU A 58 -9.16 3.79 -6.77
CA GLU A 58 -8.90 4.81 -5.76
C GLU A 58 -8.41 4.13 -4.49
N LEU A 59 -7.27 4.56 -3.97
CA LEU A 59 -6.73 4.15 -2.68
C LEU A 59 -6.78 5.33 -1.72
N VAL A 60 -7.57 5.21 -0.66
CA VAL A 60 -7.66 6.20 0.42
C VAL A 60 -6.98 5.68 1.68
N LEU A 61 -6.21 6.54 2.32
CA LEU A 61 -5.54 6.31 3.61
C LEU A 61 -6.18 7.25 4.64
N CYS A 62 -6.88 6.67 5.60
CA CYS A 62 -7.72 7.38 6.56
C CYS A 62 -7.23 7.18 8.00
N GLU A 63 -7.24 8.24 8.79
CA GLU A 63 -6.77 8.24 10.17
C GLU A 63 -7.84 8.87 11.07
N ASN A 64 -8.19 8.22 12.18
CA ASN A 64 -9.41 8.56 12.92
C ASN A 64 -9.35 9.87 13.72
N ARG A 65 -8.16 10.46 13.94
CA ARG A 65 -7.96 11.74 14.65
C ARG A 65 -8.77 11.86 15.95
N LYS A 66 -8.60 10.90 16.86
CA LYS A 66 -9.28 10.91 18.17
C LYS A 66 -8.86 12.15 18.95
N VAL A 67 -9.83 12.95 19.38
CA VAL A 67 -9.61 14.15 20.21
C VAL A 67 -9.20 13.71 21.61
N ILE A 68 -8.03 14.16 22.08
CA ILE A 68 -7.51 13.91 23.44
C ILE A 68 -7.60 15.17 24.30
N SER A 69 -7.43 16.34 23.68
CA SER A 69 -7.70 17.63 24.32
C SER A 69 -8.21 18.63 23.28
N LYS A 70 -8.63 19.84 23.70
CA LYS A 70 -9.11 20.90 22.79
C LYS A 70 -8.10 21.28 21.69
N LYS A 71 -6.81 20.94 21.83
CA LYS A 71 -5.75 21.27 20.87
C LYS A 71 -4.94 20.05 20.42
N ASP A 72 -5.32 18.85 20.83
CA ASP A 72 -4.52 17.65 20.59
C ASP A 72 -5.37 16.47 20.14
N THR A 73 -4.92 15.82 19.07
CA THR A 73 -5.55 14.65 18.47
C THR A 73 -4.48 13.59 18.24
N LEU A 74 -4.74 12.36 18.67
CA LEU A 74 -3.93 11.20 18.28
C LEU A 74 -4.76 10.25 17.44
N ASN A 75 -4.10 9.57 16.54
CA ASN A 75 -4.71 8.50 15.77
C ASN A 75 -4.60 7.22 16.58
N THR A 76 -5.74 6.61 16.86
CA THR A 76 -5.83 5.30 17.55
C THR A 76 -6.27 4.19 16.61
N LYS A 77 -6.76 4.55 15.42
CA LYS A 77 -7.20 3.64 14.37
C LYS A 77 -6.84 4.22 13.00
N ILE A 78 -6.43 3.34 12.10
CA ILE A 78 -6.21 3.65 10.69
C ILE A 78 -7.04 2.72 9.81
N GLN A 79 -7.34 3.20 8.61
CA GLN A 79 -8.00 2.44 7.58
C GLN A 79 -7.40 2.79 6.21
N ALA A 80 -7.03 1.79 5.42
CA ALA A 80 -6.70 1.98 4.01
C ALA A 80 -7.70 1.19 3.16
N ILE A 81 -8.39 1.85 2.25
CA ILE A 81 -9.42 1.23 1.39
C ILE A 81 -8.99 1.43 -0.05
N CYS A 82 -9.02 0.34 -0.82
CA CYS A 82 -8.94 0.39 -2.27
C CYS A 82 -10.29 0.06 -2.86
N ALA A 83 -10.81 0.94 -3.71
CA ALA A 83 -12.09 0.78 -4.37
C ALA A 83 -11.98 1.07 -5.86
N MET A 84 -12.87 0.48 -6.65
CA MET A 84 -13.06 0.79 -8.06
C MET A 84 -14.33 1.59 -8.24
N ASN A 85 -14.31 2.53 -9.18
CA ASN A 85 -15.53 3.20 -9.60
C ASN A 85 -16.40 2.22 -10.40
N ASP A 86 -17.65 2.04 -9.98
CA ASP A 86 -18.61 1.12 -10.57
C ASP A 86 -19.95 1.84 -10.74
N HIS A 87 -20.26 2.25 -11.98
CA HIS A 87 -21.54 2.82 -12.40
C HIS A 87 -22.13 3.92 -11.46
N GLY A 88 -21.29 4.83 -10.97
CA GLY A 88 -21.72 5.95 -10.11
C GLY A 88 -21.63 5.66 -8.61
N GLY A 89 -21.00 4.56 -8.22
CA GLY A 89 -20.61 4.27 -6.84
C GLY A 89 -19.22 3.65 -6.75
N PHE A 90 -18.83 3.22 -5.55
CA PHE A 90 -17.57 2.55 -5.30
C PHE A 90 -17.77 1.09 -4.92
N ARG A 91 -17.04 0.21 -5.60
CA ARG A 91 -16.90 -1.19 -5.21
C ARG A 91 -15.57 -1.38 -4.50
N GLU A 92 -15.61 -1.69 -3.20
CA GLU A 92 -14.42 -2.04 -2.44
C GLU A 92 -13.74 -3.29 -3.03
N ARG A 93 -12.42 -3.19 -3.27
CA ARG A 93 -11.56 -4.35 -3.62
C ARG A 93 -10.98 -4.98 -2.36
N TRP A 94 -10.43 -4.15 -1.49
CA TRP A 94 -9.82 -4.60 -0.24
C TRP A 94 -9.67 -3.44 0.75
N THR A 95 -9.66 -3.82 2.03
CA THR A 95 -9.44 -2.86 3.13
C THR A 95 -8.42 -3.37 4.15
N ILE A 96 -7.57 -2.48 4.66
CA ILE A 96 -6.64 -2.72 5.76
C ILE A 96 -7.10 -1.86 6.93
N ASN A 97 -7.35 -2.50 8.08
CA ASN A 97 -7.67 -1.82 9.33
C ASN A 97 -6.60 -2.18 10.36
N ASP A 98 -6.20 -1.23 11.20
CA ASP A 98 -5.37 -1.48 12.37
C ASP A 98 -5.66 -0.44 13.46
N LEU A 99 -5.25 -0.76 14.67
CA LEU A 99 -5.37 0.10 15.84
C LEU A 99 -4.11 0.00 16.71
N VAL A 100 -3.98 0.94 17.64
CA VAL A 100 -2.96 0.88 18.69
C VAL A 100 -3.17 -0.33 19.58
N ASP A 101 -2.08 -0.93 20.01
CA ASP A 101 -2.04 -1.98 21.02
C ASP A 101 -1.65 -1.40 22.39
N ASN A 102 -2.63 -1.31 23.29
CA ASN A 102 -2.41 -0.75 24.62
C ASN A 102 -1.54 -1.66 25.51
N GLU A 103 -1.50 -2.98 25.26
CA GLU A 103 -0.67 -3.90 26.04
C GLU A 103 0.82 -3.68 25.74
N GLU A 104 1.13 -3.20 24.54
CA GLU A 104 2.47 -2.83 24.08
C GLU A 104 2.77 -1.32 24.26
N ALA A 105 1.94 -0.63 25.05
CA ALA A 105 2.03 0.80 25.33
C ALA A 105 2.01 1.71 24.09
N GLU A 106 1.36 1.29 22.99
CA GLU A 106 1.18 2.12 21.81
C GLU A 106 0.12 3.22 22.07
N THR A 107 0.45 4.47 21.75
CA THR A 107 -0.44 5.63 21.97
C THR A 107 -0.93 6.26 20.66
N ASN A 108 -0.18 6.09 19.57
CA ASN A 108 -0.49 6.68 18.28
C ASN A 108 -0.12 5.74 17.12
N ILE A 109 -0.94 5.72 16.06
CA ILE A 109 -0.74 4.94 14.83
C ILE A 109 -0.99 5.80 13.59
N TRP A 110 -0.10 5.82 12.59
CA TRP A 110 -0.28 6.67 11.40
C TRP A 110 0.41 6.12 10.15
N PHE A 111 -0.06 6.55 8.99
CA PHE A 111 0.54 6.15 7.71
C PHE A 111 1.85 6.89 7.45
N TRP A 112 2.89 6.15 7.13
CA TRP A 112 4.17 6.71 6.73
C TRP A 112 4.16 6.93 5.22
N THR A 113 3.38 7.91 4.74
CA THR A 113 3.09 8.08 3.31
C THR A 113 4.33 8.31 2.42
N LYS A 114 5.46 8.71 3.01
CA LYS A 114 6.78 8.76 2.35
C LYS A 114 7.25 7.39 1.84
N TYR A 115 6.83 6.31 2.50
CA TYR A 115 7.18 4.93 2.20
C TYR A 115 6.03 4.16 1.52
N CYS A 116 4.83 4.74 1.46
CA CYS A 116 3.73 4.19 0.68
C CYS A 116 3.95 4.39 -0.82
N SER A 117 3.46 3.47 -1.65
CA SER A 117 3.49 3.63 -3.10
C SER A 117 2.42 2.83 -3.82
N VAL A 118 1.92 3.38 -4.92
CA VAL A 118 1.14 2.65 -5.93
C VAL A 118 2.01 2.54 -7.19
N LYS A 119 2.63 1.37 -7.42
CA LYS A 119 3.55 1.09 -8.53
C LYS A 119 3.35 -0.34 -9.00
N ASP A 120 3.52 -0.59 -10.29
CA ASP A 120 3.75 -1.93 -10.82
C ASP A 120 5.22 -2.28 -10.54
N LEU A 121 5.45 -3.19 -9.58
CA LEU A 121 6.78 -3.53 -9.09
C LEU A 121 7.38 -4.71 -9.85
N ASP A 122 6.58 -5.55 -10.50
CA ASP A 122 7.05 -6.71 -11.25
C ASP A 122 6.98 -6.57 -12.78
N GLY A 123 6.25 -5.57 -13.27
CA GLY A 123 6.05 -5.25 -14.68
C GLY A 123 4.92 -6.06 -15.33
N ASP A 124 4.01 -6.67 -14.56
CA ASP A 124 2.91 -7.47 -15.10
C ASP A 124 1.70 -6.64 -15.54
N GLY A 125 1.70 -5.33 -15.28
CA GLY A 125 0.65 -4.39 -15.60
C GLY A 125 -0.46 -4.28 -14.54
N HIS A 126 -0.37 -5.02 -13.43
CA HIS A 126 -1.13 -4.75 -12.22
C HIS A 126 -0.32 -3.85 -11.29
N ILE A 127 -1.01 -2.93 -10.61
CA ILE A 127 -0.35 -2.11 -9.59
C ILE A 127 -0.21 -2.94 -8.31
N ASP A 128 0.92 -2.80 -7.62
CA ASP A 128 1.25 -3.40 -6.33
C ASP A 128 1.28 -2.33 -5.24
N PRO A 129 0.13 -1.95 -4.65
CA PRO A 129 0.10 -0.99 -3.55
C PRO A 129 1.00 -1.47 -2.40
N VAL A 130 1.84 -0.57 -1.91
CA VAL A 130 2.65 -0.74 -0.72
C VAL A 130 2.16 0.28 0.31
N ILE A 131 1.64 -0.22 1.42
CA ILE A 131 1.12 0.56 2.54
C ILE A 131 2.07 0.38 3.71
N VAL A 132 2.58 1.48 4.24
CA VAL A 132 3.47 1.50 5.40
C VAL A 132 2.84 2.36 6.48
N TYR A 133 2.80 1.83 7.69
CA TYR A 133 2.42 2.56 8.88
C TYR A 133 3.24 2.07 10.07
N GLY A 134 3.27 2.89 11.10
CA GLY A 134 3.90 2.55 12.36
C GLY A 134 3.11 3.08 13.54
N THR A 135 3.51 2.61 14.71
CA THR A 135 2.99 3.07 16.00
C THR A 135 4.13 3.63 16.84
N ARG A 136 3.77 4.43 17.84
CA ARG A 136 4.70 4.93 18.86
C ARG A 136 4.07 4.90 20.23
N ASP A 137 4.90 4.95 21.26
CA ASP A 137 4.47 5.15 22.65
C ASP A 137 4.37 6.64 23.03
N GLU A 138 4.07 6.92 24.30
CA GLU A 138 4.01 8.29 24.85
C GLU A 138 5.34 9.04 24.82
N ASN A 139 6.46 8.33 24.74
CA ASN A 139 7.81 8.88 24.67
C ASN A 139 8.30 9.02 23.22
N GLU A 140 7.39 8.86 22.25
CA GLU A 140 7.63 8.97 20.81
C GLU A 140 8.54 7.87 20.24
N TYR A 141 8.82 6.80 21.00
CA TYR A 141 9.58 5.66 20.49
C TYR A 141 8.71 4.82 19.56
N ILE A 142 9.26 4.45 18.41
CA ILE A 142 8.57 3.55 17.49
C ILE A 142 8.43 2.17 18.13
N LYS A 143 7.21 1.64 18.15
CA LYS A 143 6.89 0.34 18.75
C LYS A 143 6.66 -0.74 17.71
N ARG A 144 5.89 -0.42 16.67
CA ARG A 144 5.56 -1.38 15.61
C ARG A 144 5.66 -0.71 14.26
N VAL A 145 6.14 -1.47 13.27
CA VAL A 145 6.13 -1.08 11.86
C VAL A 145 5.51 -2.21 11.07
N LYS A 146 4.53 -1.87 10.23
CA LYS A 146 3.93 -2.81 9.28
C LYS A 146 4.07 -2.31 7.86
N ILE A 147 4.58 -3.18 7.00
CA ILE A 147 4.72 -2.95 5.56
C ILE A 147 3.85 -3.98 4.87
N ILE A 148 2.81 -3.53 4.18
CA ILE A 148 1.86 -4.40 3.51
C ILE A 148 1.93 -4.11 2.01
N THR A 149 2.23 -5.13 1.22
CA THR A 149 2.02 -5.07 -0.23
C THR A 149 0.77 -5.85 -0.61
N VAL A 150 -0.01 -5.34 -1.57
CA VAL A 150 -1.17 -6.04 -2.12
C VAL A 150 -0.84 -6.49 -3.53
N TYR A 151 -0.85 -7.81 -3.74
CA TYR A 151 -0.61 -8.43 -5.04
C TYR A 151 -1.84 -9.25 -5.44
N LYS A 152 -2.52 -8.87 -6.53
CA LYS A 152 -3.75 -9.52 -7.03
C LYS A 152 -4.80 -9.67 -5.92
N ASP A 153 -5.09 -8.55 -5.26
CA ASP A 153 -6.02 -8.41 -4.12
C ASP A 153 -5.66 -9.23 -2.86
N LYS A 154 -4.51 -9.91 -2.84
CA LYS A 154 -3.97 -10.61 -1.66
C LYS A 154 -2.95 -9.74 -0.94
N LYS A 155 -3.09 -9.62 0.38
CA LYS A 155 -2.20 -8.84 1.25
C LYS A 155 -1.04 -9.70 1.72
N TYR A 156 0.17 -9.15 1.64
CA TYR A 156 1.39 -9.76 2.17
C TYR A 156 2.06 -8.73 3.07
N ALA A 157 2.25 -9.11 4.34
CA ALA A 157 2.73 -8.18 5.35
C ALA A 157 4.11 -8.57 5.88
N ILE A 158 4.94 -7.57 6.13
CA ILE A 158 6.04 -7.63 7.09
C ILE A 158 5.55 -6.94 8.36
N ARG A 159 5.68 -7.62 9.50
CA ARG A 159 5.30 -7.14 10.83
C ARG A 159 6.57 -7.07 11.67
N ALA A 160 6.92 -5.86 12.09
CA ALA A 160 8.08 -5.63 12.95
C ALA A 160 7.64 -5.02 14.28
N VAL A 161 8.20 -5.52 15.38
CA VAL A 161 8.13 -4.90 16.70
C VAL A 161 9.54 -4.41 17.04
N GLU A 162 9.65 -3.14 17.41
CA GLU A 162 10.89 -2.48 17.81
C GLU A 162 10.96 -2.41 19.34
N SER A 163 12.15 -2.64 19.86
CA SER A 163 12.47 -2.65 21.28
C SER A 163 13.97 -2.48 21.46
N ASP A 164 14.37 -1.77 22.51
CA ASP A 164 15.77 -1.67 22.92
C ASP A 164 16.33 -3.04 23.33
N PHE A 165 15.46 -3.93 23.81
CA PHE A 165 15.82 -5.30 24.18
C PHE A 165 15.66 -6.26 23.02
N ASP A 166 16.68 -7.08 22.79
CA ASP A 166 16.71 -8.10 21.73
C ASP A 166 15.49 -9.03 21.82
N TYR A 167 15.17 -9.55 23.00
CA TYR A 167 14.02 -10.43 23.20
C TYR A 167 12.65 -9.76 22.96
N GLY A 168 12.60 -8.43 22.94
CA GLY A 168 11.39 -7.66 22.65
C GLY A 168 11.21 -7.35 21.16
N ARG A 169 12.20 -7.65 20.31
CA ARG A 169 12.12 -7.40 18.88
C ARG A 169 11.59 -8.59 18.12
N SER A 170 10.82 -8.32 17.08
CA SER A 170 10.42 -9.35 16.13
C SER A 170 10.32 -8.80 14.71
N PHE A 171 10.57 -9.65 13.72
CA PHE A 171 10.46 -9.32 12.31
C PHE A 171 9.89 -10.50 11.53
N LYS A 172 8.59 -10.48 11.30
CA LYS A 172 7.86 -11.59 10.70
C LYS A 172 7.32 -11.21 9.32
N LYS A 173 7.77 -11.92 8.30
CA LYS A 173 7.15 -11.90 6.97
C LYS A 173 5.92 -12.82 6.97
N ASP A 174 4.94 -12.50 6.14
CA ASP A 174 3.78 -13.35 5.91
C ASP A 174 4.20 -14.78 5.55
N ALA A 175 3.45 -15.79 6.00
CA ALA A 175 3.77 -17.19 5.71
C ALA A 175 3.84 -17.46 4.20
N ASN A 176 3.02 -16.74 3.41
CA ASN A 176 2.98 -16.84 1.97
C ASN A 176 3.94 -15.87 1.26
N TRP A 177 4.86 -15.23 1.97
CA TRP A 177 5.79 -14.24 1.39
C TRP A 177 6.54 -14.75 0.16
N LYS A 178 6.93 -16.03 0.18
CA LYS A 178 7.66 -16.66 -0.93
C LYS A 178 6.82 -16.83 -2.20
N LEU A 179 5.50 -16.68 -2.13
CA LEU A 179 4.61 -16.72 -3.29
C LEU A 179 4.59 -15.41 -4.08
N LEU A 180 5.10 -14.31 -3.51
CA LEU A 180 5.24 -13.05 -4.24
C LEU A 180 6.26 -13.19 -5.39
N PRO A 181 6.03 -12.52 -6.53
CA PRO A 181 7.05 -12.36 -7.56
C PRO A 181 8.36 -11.83 -6.96
N GLN A 182 9.49 -12.37 -7.43
CA GLN A 182 10.81 -12.05 -6.86
C GLN A 182 11.12 -10.54 -6.92
N LYS A 183 10.68 -9.85 -7.98
CA LYS A 183 10.85 -8.40 -8.11
C LYS A 183 10.14 -7.62 -6.99
N ILE A 184 8.92 -8.01 -6.62
CA ILE A 184 8.20 -7.42 -5.49
C ILE A 184 8.95 -7.69 -4.19
N GLN A 185 9.38 -8.93 -3.95
CA GLN A 185 10.14 -9.27 -2.73
C GLN A 185 11.42 -8.41 -2.59
N ILE A 186 12.15 -8.20 -3.69
CA ILE A 186 13.35 -7.35 -3.73
C ILE A 186 12.98 -5.89 -3.47
N ALA A 187 11.93 -5.37 -4.11
CA ALA A 187 11.48 -3.99 -3.93
C ALA A 187 11.11 -3.71 -2.46
N ILE A 188 10.37 -4.61 -1.81
CA ILE A 188 10.02 -4.46 -0.39
C ILE A 188 11.24 -4.63 0.52
N THR A 189 12.18 -5.52 0.19
CA THR A 189 13.43 -5.66 0.97
C THR A 189 14.24 -4.37 0.93
N LYS A 190 14.38 -3.73 -0.24
CA LYS A 190 15.01 -2.41 -0.36
C LYS A 190 14.26 -1.31 0.40
N LEU A 191 12.93 -1.40 0.46
CA LEU A 191 12.13 -0.49 1.25
C LEU A 191 12.42 -0.64 2.76
N VAL A 192 12.54 -1.88 3.25
CA VAL A 192 12.95 -2.15 4.64
C VAL A 192 14.32 -1.52 4.93
N GLU A 193 15.31 -1.74 4.06
CA GLU A 193 16.65 -1.14 4.21
C GLU A 193 16.60 0.39 4.24
N LYS A 194 15.78 1.00 3.38
CA LYS A 194 15.56 2.44 3.36
C LYS A 194 14.96 2.92 4.69
N ILE A 195 13.92 2.26 5.19
CA ILE A 195 13.27 2.63 6.44
C ILE A 195 14.26 2.51 7.61
N ARG A 196 15.03 1.41 7.71
CA ARG A 196 16.07 1.25 8.73
C ARG A 196 17.01 2.45 8.78
N LYS A 197 17.50 2.87 7.61
CA LYS A 197 18.44 3.99 7.50
C LYS A 197 17.79 5.34 7.82
N GLU A 198 16.58 5.59 7.32
CA GLU A 198 15.93 6.90 7.41
C GLU A 198 15.17 7.12 8.72
N GLN A 199 14.84 6.06 9.46
CA GLN A 199 14.14 6.13 10.75
C GLN A 199 15.02 5.68 11.93
N ASP A 200 16.27 5.28 11.65
CA ASP A 200 17.19 4.72 12.64
C ASP A 200 16.59 3.51 13.41
N LEU A 201 15.99 2.59 12.65
CA LEU A 201 15.32 1.39 13.18
C LEU A 201 16.07 0.12 12.83
N LEU A 202 15.88 -0.93 13.62
CA LEU A 202 16.53 -2.21 13.41
C LEU A 202 15.77 -3.07 12.40
N LEU A 203 14.45 -3.16 12.50
CA LEU A 203 13.54 -3.95 11.65
C LEU A 203 14.09 -5.36 11.39
N LYS A 204 14.53 -6.07 12.42
CA LYS A 204 15.07 -7.43 12.36
C LYS A 204 14.65 -8.19 13.61
N ASP A 205 14.71 -9.51 13.54
CA ASP A 205 14.62 -10.32 14.76
C ASP A 205 15.79 -9.94 15.70
N GLY A 206 15.49 -9.93 16.99
CA GLY A 206 16.49 -9.80 18.04
C GLY A 206 17.13 -11.14 18.39
#